data_AF-A0A653SNR5-F1
#
_entry.id   AF-A0A653SNR5-F1
#
_cell.length_a   1.000
_cell.length_b   1.000
_cell.length_c   1.000
_cell.angle_alpha   90.00
_cell.angle_beta   90.00
_cell.angle_gamma   90.00
#
_symmetry.space_group_name_H-M   'P 1'
#
loop_
_entity.id
_entity.type
_entity.pdbx_description
1 polymer ?
#
loop_
_entity_poly.entity_id
_entity_poly.type
_entity_poly.pdbx_seq_one_letter_code
_entity_poly.pdbx_strand_id
1 'polypeptide(L)'
;MHRKNIIETLQLIASSENQFSYEKNVPIANVPAELFCMWFDDFYHPNSTEFVNAFNTNELIDLSLFNEYFDKFGENVPMNNGVSGLQSDSNWLAIQSYAGKLLDKNKW
;
A
#
# COMPACT_ATOMS: atom_id res chain seq x y z
N MET A 1 13.44 -9.87 3.75
CA MET A 1 12.57 -9.69 2.57
C MET A 1 11.34 -8.88 2.93
N HIS A 2 10.53 -9.33 3.91
CA HIS A 2 9.30 -8.62 4.35
C HIS A 2 9.47 -7.11 4.59
N ARG A 3 10.46 -6.69 5.38
CA ARG A 3 10.69 -5.26 5.66
C ARG A 3 10.84 -4.41 4.39
N LYS A 4 11.71 -4.85 3.48
CA LYS A 4 11.97 -4.13 2.23
C LYS A 4 10.69 -4.03 1.38
N ASN A 5 10.02 -5.17 1.16
CA ASN A 5 8.83 -5.21 0.31
C ASN A 5 7.69 -4.34 0.87
N ILE A 6 7.43 -4.39 2.19
CA ILE A 6 6.42 -3.54 2.82
C ILE A 6 6.74 -2.06 2.65
N ILE A 7 8.00 -1.65 2.88
CA ILE A 7 8.41 -0.25 2.73
C ILE A 7 8.27 0.19 1.27
N GLU A 8 8.71 -0.63 0.31
CA GLU A 8 8.59 -0.33 -1.13
C GLU A 8 7.12 -0.24 -1.57
N THR A 9 6.25 -1.14 -1.09
CA THR A 9 4.81 -1.07 -1.36
C THR A 9 4.18 0.20 -0.76
N LEU A 10 4.53 0.57 0.48
CA LEU A 10 4.06 1.82 1.09
C LEU A 10 4.54 3.05 0.31
N GLN A 11 5.79 3.06 -0.15
CA GLN A 11 6.35 4.14 -0.97
C GLN A 11 5.65 4.26 -2.33
N LEU A 12 5.26 3.12 -2.92
CA LEU A 12 4.45 3.09 -4.15
C LEU A 12 3.03 3.62 -3.89
N ILE A 13 2.36 3.16 -2.83
CA ILE A 13 1.02 3.63 -2.45
C ILE A 13 1.03 5.12 -2.10
N ALA A 14 2.09 5.64 -1.47
CA ALA A 14 2.18 7.03 -1.05
C ALA A 14 2.41 8.04 -2.20
N SER A 15 2.93 7.58 -3.35
CA SER A 15 3.36 8.45 -4.45
C SER A 15 2.56 8.24 -5.73
N SER A 16 1.77 9.25 -6.10
CA SER A 16 1.04 9.24 -7.38
C SER A 16 1.98 9.19 -8.58
N GLU A 17 3.13 9.86 -8.50
CA GLU A 17 4.17 9.80 -9.54
C GLU A 17 4.70 8.38 -9.74
N ASN A 18 4.96 7.66 -8.64
CA ASN A 18 5.42 6.27 -8.70
C ASN A 18 4.32 5.35 -9.24
N GLN A 19 3.06 5.58 -8.88
CA GLN A 19 1.92 4.82 -9.42
C GLN A 19 1.79 4.97 -10.93
N PHE A 20 1.80 6.21 -11.44
CA PHE A 20 1.75 6.46 -12.88
C PHE A 20 2.97 5.87 -13.61
N SER A 21 4.16 5.98 -13.01
CA SER A 21 5.37 5.38 -13.56
C SER A 21 5.27 3.85 -13.60
N TYR A 22 4.70 3.23 -12.57
CA TYR A 22 4.45 1.80 -12.52
C TYR A 22 3.47 1.37 -13.62
N GLU A 23 2.31 2.03 -13.74
CA GLU A 23 1.31 1.77 -14.79
C GLU A 23 1.87 1.87 -16.21
N LYS A 24 2.72 2.85 -16.47
CA LYS A 24 3.41 2.97 -17.76
C LYS A 24 4.31 1.77 -18.06
N ASN A 25 4.92 1.16 -17.04
CA ASN A 25 5.85 0.04 -17.18
C ASN A 25 5.14 -1.33 -17.25
N VAL A 26 3.88 -1.42 -16.79
CA VAL A 26 3.06 -2.64 -16.85
C VAL A 26 1.70 -2.41 -17.54
N PRO A 27 1.66 -1.97 -18.81
CA PRO A 27 0.45 -1.44 -19.45
C PRO A 27 -0.70 -2.45 -19.66
N ILE A 28 -0.46 -3.75 -19.44
CA ILE A 28 -1.47 -4.81 -19.54
C ILE A 28 -2.12 -5.09 -18.17
N ALA A 29 -1.46 -4.70 -17.08
CA ALA A 29 -1.93 -4.99 -15.73
C ALA A 29 -3.02 -3.99 -15.29
N ASN A 30 -3.96 -4.46 -14.47
CA ASN A 30 -4.86 -3.57 -13.74
C ASN A 30 -4.14 -3.04 -12.50
N VAL A 31 -3.41 -1.93 -12.64
CA VAL A 31 -2.59 -1.38 -11.54
C VAL A 31 -3.36 -1.13 -10.24
N PRO A 32 -4.60 -0.59 -10.25
CA PRO A 32 -5.44 -0.58 -9.06
C PRO A 32 -5.52 -1.92 -8.34
N ALA A 33 -5.81 -3.01 -9.05
CA ALA A 33 -5.87 -4.35 -8.47
C ALA A 33 -4.49 -4.81 -7.98
N GLU A 34 -3.42 -4.57 -8.74
CA GLU A 34 -2.06 -4.94 -8.35
C GLU A 34 -1.63 -4.29 -7.03
N LEU A 35 -1.96 -3.02 -6.80
CA LEU A 35 -1.61 -2.33 -5.53
C LEU A 35 -2.30 -2.97 -4.33
N PHE A 36 -3.52 -3.48 -4.50
CA PHE A 36 -4.23 -4.24 -3.47
C PHE A 36 -3.59 -5.61 -3.28
N CYS A 37 -3.35 -6.36 -4.35
CA CYS A 37 -2.72 -7.68 -4.28
C CYS A 37 -1.34 -7.62 -3.62
N MET A 38 -0.50 -6.64 -3.97
CA MET A 38 0.80 -6.45 -3.33
C MET A 38 0.69 -6.32 -1.81
N TRP A 39 -0.32 -5.58 -1.33
CA TRP A 39 -0.52 -5.42 0.10
C TRP A 39 -1.15 -6.68 0.72
N PHE A 40 -2.36 -7.04 0.31
CA PHE A 40 -3.20 -8.04 0.97
C PHE A 40 -2.83 -9.49 0.67
N ASP A 41 -2.33 -9.78 -0.53
CA ASP A 41 -2.03 -11.14 -0.96
C ASP A 41 -0.53 -11.46 -0.84
N ASP A 42 0.33 -10.52 -1.24
CA ASP A 42 1.76 -10.81 -1.42
C ASP A 42 2.64 -10.49 -0.20
N PHE A 43 2.47 -9.33 0.46
CA PHE A 43 3.50 -8.83 1.38
C PHE A 43 3.07 -8.63 2.84
N TYR A 44 1.80 -8.33 3.13
CA TYR A 44 1.33 -8.15 4.51
C TYR A 44 0.91 -9.48 5.15
N HIS A 45 1.85 -10.12 5.84
CA HIS A 45 1.66 -11.44 6.49
C HIS A 45 1.83 -11.36 8.01
N PRO A 46 0.94 -10.68 8.75
CA PRO A 46 1.14 -10.39 10.18
C PRO A 46 1.24 -11.63 11.08
N ASN A 47 0.77 -12.78 10.60
CA ASN A 47 0.80 -14.05 11.32
C ASN A 47 2.06 -14.88 11.04
N SER A 48 2.92 -14.49 10.10
CA SER A 48 4.17 -15.22 9.84
C SER A 48 5.27 -14.78 10.80
N THR A 49 6.04 -15.74 11.29
CA THR A 49 7.16 -15.49 12.21
C THR A 49 8.21 -14.59 11.53
N GLU A 50 8.45 -14.81 10.24
CA GLU A 50 9.40 -14.04 9.43
C GLU A 50 8.99 -12.57 9.28
N PHE A 51 7.69 -12.30 9.17
CA PHE A 51 7.17 -10.94 9.12
C PHE A 51 7.31 -10.25 10.48
N VAL A 52 6.84 -10.90 11.56
CA VAL A 52 6.89 -10.35 12.92
C VAL A 52 8.32 -10.02 13.32
N ASN A 53 9.29 -10.86 12.98
CA ASN A 53 10.71 -10.63 13.30
C ASN A 53 11.37 -9.53 12.46
N ALA A 54 10.74 -9.06 11.37
CA ALA A 54 11.30 -8.04 10.49
C ALA A 54 11.04 -6.60 10.98
N PHE A 55 10.19 -6.44 11.99
CA PHE A 55 9.73 -5.15 12.50
C PHE A 55 9.77 -5.13 14.02
N ASN A 56 9.88 -3.93 14.59
CA ASN A 56 9.72 -3.75 16.03
C ASN A 56 8.22 -3.64 16.41
N THR A 57 7.92 -3.71 17.71
CA THR A 57 6.53 -3.67 18.21
C THR A 57 5.74 -2.45 17.75
N ASN A 58 6.35 -1.26 17.71
CA ASN A 58 5.64 -0.04 17.28
C ASN A 58 5.35 -0.06 15.79
N GLU A 59 6.30 -0.52 14.98
CA GLU A 59 6.11 -0.71 13.54
C GLU A 59 5.00 -1.72 13.25
N LEU A 60 4.92 -2.82 14.00
CA LEU A 60 3.85 -3.82 13.86
C LEU A 60 2.47 -3.25 14.21
N ILE A 61 2.36 -2.47 15.28
CA ILE A 61 1.12 -1.77 15.65
C ILE A 61 0.70 -0.82 14.52
N ASP A 62 1.64 -0.03 14.01
CA ASP A 62 1.35 0.94 12.96
C ASP A 62 0.93 0.28 11.64
N LEU A 63 1.58 -0.83 11.27
CA LEU A 63 1.22 -1.63 10.09
C LEU A 63 -0.16 -2.26 10.25
N SER A 64 -0.54 -2.72 11.46
CA SER A 64 -1.89 -3.22 11.75
C SER A 64 -2.94 -2.13 11.57
N LEU A 65 -2.69 -0.93 12.11
CA LEU A 65 -3.62 0.20 11.98
C LEU A 65 -3.78 0.65 10.53
N PHE A 66 -2.69 0.68 9.77
CA PHE A 66 -2.76 0.97 8.33
C PHE A 66 -3.51 -0.13 7.57
N ASN A 67 -3.30 -1.40 7.89
CA ASN A 67 -4.03 -2.50 7.26
C ASN A 67 -5.54 -2.39 7.49
N GLU A 68 -5.97 -2.16 8.73
CA GLU A 68 -7.40 -1.96 9.06
C GLU A 68 -7.98 -0.74 8.32
N TYR A 69 -7.20 0.32 8.18
CA TYR A 69 -7.62 1.50 7.42
C TYR A 69 -7.73 1.22 5.93
N PHE A 70 -6.73 0.54 5.36
CA PHE A 70 -6.72 0.19 3.93
C PHE A 70 -7.89 -0.76 3.62
N ASP A 71 -8.12 -1.78 4.42
CA ASP A 71 -9.26 -2.70 4.25
C ASP A 71 -10.60 -1.93 4.25
N LYS A 72 -10.80 -1.07 5.25
CA LYS A 72 -12.03 -0.28 5.38
C LYS A 72 -12.28 0.70 4.23
N PHE A 73 -11.27 1.46 3.82
CA PHE A 73 -11.43 2.47 2.77
C PHE A 73 -11.29 1.88 1.36
N GLY A 74 -10.63 0.73 1.25
CA GLY A 74 -10.35 0.05 -0.01
C GLY A 74 -11.58 -0.61 -0.64
N GLU A 75 -12.59 -0.99 0.15
CA GLU A 75 -13.80 -1.69 -0.31
C GLU A 75 -14.53 -0.97 -1.47
N ASN A 76 -14.46 0.36 -1.53
CA ASN A 76 -15.16 1.17 -2.53
C ASN A 76 -14.23 1.89 -3.52
N VAL A 77 -12.94 1.54 -3.55
CA VAL A 77 -11.98 2.16 -4.47
C VAL A 77 -12.23 1.64 -5.90
N PRO A 78 -12.30 2.53 -6.91
CA PRO A 78 -12.52 2.12 -8.29
C PRO A 78 -11.35 1.29 -8.83
N MET A 79 -11.67 0.13 -9.41
CA MET A 79 -10.71 -0.77 -10.08
C MET A 79 -10.64 -0.54 -11.60
N ASN A 80 -11.30 0.51 -12.10
CA ASN A 80 -11.36 0.89 -13.50
C ASN A 80 -10.61 2.20 -13.73
N ASN A 81 -10.24 2.46 -15.00
CA ASN A 81 -9.53 3.66 -15.43
C ASN A 81 -8.11 3.83 -14.84
N GLY A 82 -7.53 2.74 -14.34
CA GLY A 82 -6.13 2.71 -13.92
C GLY A 82 -5.83 3.66 -12.76
N VAL A 83 -4.58 4.14 -12.69
CA VAL A 83 -4.12 5.10 -11.67
C VAL A 83 -4.90 6.41 -11.75
N SER A 84 -5.36 6.82 -12.94
CA SER A 84 -6.20 8.01 -13.07
C SER A 84 -7.53 7.88 -12.31
N GLY A 85 -8.12 6.67 -12.30
CA GLY A 85 -9.30 6.36 -11.49
C GLY A 85 -9.02 6.51 -9.99
N LEU A 86 -7.90 5.93 -9.52
CA LEU A 86 -7.45 6.05 -8.13
C LEU A 86 -7.27 7.50 -7.70
N GLN A 87 -6.60 8.31 -8.52
CA GLN A 87 -6.32 9.73 -8.21
C GLN A 87 -7.57 10.61 -8.24
N SER A 88 -8.72 10.10 -8.71
CA SER A 88 -10.02 10.78 -8.64
C SER A 88 -10.87 10.36 -7.44
N ASP A 89 -10.46 9.35 -6.70
CA ASP A 89 -11.21 8.76 -5.59
C ASP A 89 -10.72 9.25 -4.21
N SER A 90 -11.65 9.75 -3.38
CA SER A 90 -11.29 10.29 -2.06
C SER A 90 -10.82 9.23 -1.07
N ASN A 91 -11.28 7.98 -1.19
CA ASN A 91 -10.87 6.90 -0.29
C ASN A 91 -9.42 6.49 -0.60
N TRP A 92 -9.08 6.35 -1.88
CA TRP A 92 -7.71 6.11 -2.31
C TRP A 92 -6.76 7.22 -1.85
N LEU A 93 -7.13 8.49 -2.05
CA LEU A 93 -6.31 9.61 -1.61
C LEU A 93 -6.09 9.61 -0.08
N ALA A 94 -7.07 9.14 0.69
CA ALA A 94 -6.95 8.98 2.13
C ALA A 94 -5.97 7.85 2.51
N ILE A 95 -6.04 6.70 1.83
CA ILE A 95 -5.09 5.58 1.98
C ILE A 95 -3.68 6.02 1.63
N GLN A 96 -3.50 6.67 0.48
CA GLN A 96 -2.24 7.24 0.01
C GLN A 96 -1.65 8.22 1.04
N SER A 97 -2.48 9.10 1.59
CA SER A 97 -2.05 10.05 2.64
C SER A 97 -1.61 9.33 3.92
N TYR A 98 -2.32 8.27 4.34
CA TYR A 98 -1.90 7.48 5.50
C TYR A 98 -0.58 6.78 5.22
N ALA A 99 -0.41 6.12 4.08
CA ALA A 99 0.86 5.47 3.71
C ALA A 99 2.04 6.47 3.82
N GLY A 100 1.88 7.70 3.32
CA GLY A 100 2.89 8.76 3.49
C GLY A 100 3.19 9.11 4.95
N LYS A 101 2.16 9.33 5.78
CA LYS A 101 2.34 9.61 7.22
C LYS A 101 3.02 8.46 7.96
N LEU A 102 2.74 7.23 7.56
CA LEU A 102 3.32 6.03 8.15
C LEU A 102 4.83 5.94 7.88
N LEU A 103 5.23 6.21 6.63
CA LEU A 103 6.64 6.28 6.21
C LEU A 103 7.38 7.38 7.00
N ASP A 104 6.81 8.59 7.07
CA ASP A 104 7.39 9.71 7.81
C ASP A 104 7.58 9.39 9.30
N LYS A 105 6.55 8.80 9.93
CA LYS A 105 6.57 8.43 11.35
C LYS A 105 7.67 7.43 11.67
N ASN A 106 7.85 6.43 10.82
CA ASN A 106 8.80 5.34 11.04
C ASN A 106 10.19 5.59 10.40
N LYS A 107 10.36 6.71 9.70
CA LYS A 107 11.59 7.12 8.99
C LYS A 107 12.02 6.06 7.96
N TRP A 108 11.06 5.58 7.19
CA TRP A 108 11.23 4.61 6.11
C TRP A 108 11.34 5.27 4.74
#